data_AF-A0A662S406-F1
#
_entry.id   AF-A0A662S406-F1
#
_cell.length_a   1.000
_cell.length_b   1.000
_cell.length_c   1.000
_cell.angle_alpha   90.00
_cell.angle_beta   90.00
_cell.angle_gamma   90.00
#
_symmetry.space_group_name_H-M   'P 1'
#
loop_
_entity.id
_entity.type
_entity.pdbx_description
1 polymer ?
#
loop_
_entity_poly.entity_id
_entity_poly.type
_entity_poly.pdbx_seq_one_letter_code
_entity_poly.pdbx_strand_id
1 'polypeptide(L)'
;MAVAALFLLYLVPWVLLAYSLHEGLIRVEPGPDGSLIIENFSPLRVRVGISLYSGEARVGGAEVSLSPGSERAISLDPESLRVADRMEMTLSTMGLVEVRAAWTLTGG
;
A
#
# COMPACT_ATOMS: atom_id res chain seq x y z
N MET A 1 10.29 -33.65 -4.84
CA MET A 1 10.23 -32.58 -5.87
C MET A 1 9.01 -31.66 -5.71
N ALA A 2 7.80 -32.18 -5.46
CA ALA A 2 6.60 -31.34 -5.29
C ALA A 2 6.69 -30.27 -4.16
N VAL A 3 7.28 -30.62 -3.02
CA VAL A 3 7.44 -29.69 -1.87
C VAL A 3 8.39 -28.53 -2.20
N ALA A 4 9.46 -28.78 -2.95
CA ALA A 4 10.40 -27.74 -3.36
C ALA A 4 9.78 -26.77 -4.36
N ALA A 5 8.97 -27.27 -5.31
CA ALA A 5 8.22 -26.43 -6.24
C ALA A 5 7.18 -25.56 -5.51
N LEU A 6 6.45 -26.13 -4.54
CA LEU A 6 5.52 -25.36 -3.70
C LEU A 6 6.26 -24.28 -2.90
N PHE A 7 7.39 -24.62 -2.28
CA PHE A 7 8.19 -23.67 -1.52
C PHE A 7 8.68 -22.50 -2.38
N LEU A 8 9.14 -22.76 -3.61
CA LEU A 8 9.51 -21.71 -4.56
C LEU A 8 8.32 -20.84 -4.94
N LEU A 9 7.15 -21.43 -5.20
CA LEU A 9 5.93 -20.69 -5.52
C LEU A 9 5.48 -19.76 -4.38
N TYR A 10 5.72 -20.15 -3.12
CA TYR A 10 5.45 -19.29 -1.96
C TYR A 10 6.48 -18.16 -1.78
N LEU A 11 7.74 -18.36 -2.15
CA LEU A 11 8.79 -17.36 -2.01
C LEU A 11 8.77 -16.29 -3.11
N VAL A 12 8.37 -16.65 -4.33
CA VAL A 12 8.39 -15.73 -5.48
C VAL A 12 7.64 -14.41 -5.21
N PRO A 13 6.41 -14.40 -4.64
CA PRO A 13 5.72 -13.16 -4.28
C PRO A 13 6.49 -12.28 -3.31
N TRP A 14 7.18 -12.85 -2.32
CA TRP A 14 8.01 -12.12 -1.36
C TRP A 14 9.19 -11.44 -2.04
N VAL A 15 9.92 -12.19 -2.85
CA VAL A 15 11.10 -11.67 -3.57
C VAL A 15 10.69 -10.55 -4.51
N LEU A 16 9.60 -10.76 -5.27
CA LEU A 16 9.10 -9.76 -6.21
C LEU A 16 8.56 -8.51 -5.50
N LEU A 17 7.88 -8.65 -4.35
CA LEU A 17 7.42 -7.51 -3.57
C LEU A 17 8.59 -6.72 -2.98
N ALA A 18 9.56 -7.42 -2.37
CA ALA A 18 10.75 -6.80 -1.79
C ALA A 18 11.57 -6.06 -2.87
N TYR A 19 11.77 -6.68 -4.03
CA TYR A 19 12.40 -6.05 -5.19
C TYR A 19 11.63 -4.81 -5.66
N SER A 20 10.30 -4.93 -5.78
CA SER A 20 9.45 -3.81 -6.23
C SER A 20 9.48 -2.62 -5.28
N LEU A 21 9.56 -2.88 -3.97
CA LEU A 21 9.74 -1.84 -2.96
C LEU A 21 11.15 -1.23 -3.02
N HIS A 22 12.19 -2.06 -3.15
CA HIS A 22 13.58 -1.61 -3.24
C HIS A 22 13.83 -0.70 -4.45
N GLU A 23 13.31 -1.09 -5.60
CA GLU A 23 13.45 -0.36 -6.88
C GLU A 23 12.43 0.78 -7.04
N GLY A 24 11.53 0.99 -6.07
CA GLY A 24 10.51 2.04 -6.15
C GLY A 24 9.50 1.84 -7.28
N LEU A 25 9.19 0.58 -7.64
CA LEU A 25 8.23 0.25 -8.70
C LEU A 25 6.77 0.51 -8.29
N ILE A 26 6.52 0.84 -7.03
CA ILE A 26 5.23 1.30 -6.55
C ILE A 26 5.44 2.73 -6.09
N ARG A 27 4.86 3.68 -6.84
CA ARG A 27 5.05 5.11 -6.61
C ARG A 27 3.76 5.70 -6.06
N VAL A 28 3.92 6.67 -5.17
CA VAL A 28 2.83 7.45 -4.59
C VAL A 28 3.18 8.92 -4.77
N GLU A 29 2.36 9.65 -5.49
CA GLU A 29 2.57 11.07 -5.81
C GLU A 29 1.32 11.89 -5.44
N PRO A 30 1.47 13.15 -4.98
CA PRO A 30 0.33 14.01 -4.72
C PRO A 30 -0.35 14.44 -6.03
N GLY A 31 -1.67 14.28 -6.10
CA GLY A 31 -2.50 14.75 -7.19
C GLY A 31 -2.85 16.25 -7.08
N PRO A 32 -3.23 16.89 -8.19
CA PRO A 32 -3.52 18.33 -8.25
C PRO A 32 -4.77 18.75 -7.45
N ASP A 33 -5.65 17.80 -7.15
CA ASP A 33 -6.89 17.96 -6.38
C ASP A 33 -6.74 17.55 -4.91
N GLY A 34 -5.51 17.25 -4.46
CA GLY A 34 -5.24 16.74 -3.11
C GLY A 34 -5.48 15.24 -2.95
N SER A 35 -5.76 14.51 -4.04
CA SER A 35 -5.71 13.04 -4.06
C SER A 35 -4.27 12.53 -3.97
N LEU A 36 -4.11 11.24 -3.72
CA LEU A 36 -2.84 10.53 -3.89
C LEU A 36 -2.94 9.65 -5.13
N ILE A 37 -2.04 9.86 -6.08
CA ILE A 37 -1.90 9.04 -7.28
C ILE A 37 -0.96 7.89 -6.94
N ILE A 38 -1.43 6.66 -7.15
CA ILE A 38 -0.65 5.45 -6.89
C ILE A 38 -0.45 4.72 -8.21
N GLU A 39 0.81 4.51 -8.56
CA GLU A 39 1.23 3.81 -9.77
C GLU A 39 1.88 2.47 -9.42
N ASN A 40 1.60 1.45 -10.21
CA ASN A 40 2.21 0.13 -10.07
C ASN A 40 2.96 -0.28 -11.32
N PHE A 41 4.27 -0.08 -11.32
CA PHE A 41 5.20 -0.56 -12.35
C PHE A 41 5.72 -1.98 -12.06
N SER A 42 5.33 -2.58 -10.92
CA SER A 42 5.73 -3.95 -10.61
C SER A 42 5.07 -4.97 -11.54
N PRO A 43 5.68 -6.14 -11.75
CA PRO A 43 5.04 -7.24 -12.48
C PRO A 43 3.91 -7.92 -11.68
N LEU A 44 3.63 -7.45 -10.46
CA LEU A 44 2.65 -8.04 -9.56
C LEU A 44 1.35 -7.23 -9.54
N ARG A 45 0.23 -7.93 -9.33
CA ARG A 45 -0.97 -7.25 -8.83
C ARG A 45 -0.76 -6.93 -7.35
N VAL A 46 -0.98 -5.68 -6.97
CA VAL A 46 -0.85 -5.24 -5.58
C VAL A 46 -2.14 -4.58 -5.09
N ARG A 47 -2.38 -4.68 -3.79
CA ARG A 47 -3.39 -3.92 -3.07
C ARG A 47 -2.67 -2.90 -2.21
N VAL A 48 -3.04 -1.65 -2.33
CA VAL A 48 -2.52 -0.54 -1.53
C VAL A 48 -3.67 -0.01 -0.68
N GLY A 49 -3.51 -0.03 0.63
CA GLY A 49 -4.43 0.54 1.59
C GLY A 49 -3.75 1.67 2.36
N ILE A 50 -4.47 2.76 2.59
CA ILE A 50 -4.12 3.80 3.54
C ILE A 50 -5.21 3.82 4.60
N SER A 51 -4.82 3.74 5.86
CA SER A 51 -5.72 3.80 7.01
C SER A 51 -5.29 4.93 7.93
N LEU A 52 -6.26 5.73 8.37
CA LEU A 52 -6.08 6.84 9.29
C LEU A 52 -6.66 6.47 10.64
N TYR A 53 -5.93 6.79 11.71
CA TYR A 53 -6.29 6.46 13.08
C TYR A 53 -6.23 7.70 13.97
N SER A 54 -7.10 7.73 14.99
CA SER A 54 -7.07 8.66 16.12
C SER A 54 -7.05 7.81 17.39
N GLY A 55 -5.92 7.78 18.08
CA GLY A 55 -5.61 6.74 19.07
C GLY A 55 -5.70 5.34 18.45
N GLU A 56 -6.55 4.48 19.01
CA GLU A 56 -6.77 3.12 18.51
C GLU A 56 -7.93 3.01 17.49
N ALA A 57 -8.72 4.07 17.32
CA ALA A 57 -9.87 4.05 16.42
C ALA A 57 -9.45 4.37 14.98
N ARG A 58 -9.86 3.53 14.03
CA ARG A 58 -9.75 3.87 12.60
C ARG A 58 -10.81 4.93 12.27
N VAL A 59 -10.36 6.12 11.88
CA VAL A 59 -11.22 7.25 11.55
C VAL A 59 -11.48 7.39 10.05
N GLY A 60 -10.60 6.82 9.22
CA GLY A 60 -10.78 6.87 7.77
C GLY A 60 -9.74 6.06 6.99
N GLY A 61 -9.71 6.26 5.69
CA GLY A 61 -8.76 5.61 4.79
C GLY A 61 -9.33 5.32 3.40
N ALA A 62 -8.49 4.77 2.55
CA ALA A 62 -8.83 4.33 1.21
C ALA A 62 -8.08 3.03 0.89
N GLU A 63 -8.64 2.20 0.01
CA GLU A 63 -7.98 1.00 -0.49
C GLU A 63 -8.17 0.88 -1.99
N VAL A 64 -7.12 0.47 -2.69
CA VAL A 64 -7.14 0.26 -4.13
C VAL A 64 -6.36 -0.99 -4.53
N SER A 65 -6.82 -1.66 -5.59
CA SER A 65 -6.10 -2.75 -6.22
C SER A 65 -5.56 -2.31 -7.58
N LEU A 66 -4.26 -2.53 -7.80
CA LEU A 66 -3.52 -2.11 -8.98
C LEU A 66 -3.01 -3.34 -9.73
N SER A 67 -3.35 -3.43 -11.01
CA SER A 67 -2.69 -4.36 -11.95
C SER A 67 -1.28 -3.85 -12.29
N PRO A 68 -0.39 -4.70 -12.82
CA PRO A 68 0.85 -4.25 -13.44
C PRO A 68 0.60 -3.17 -14.50
N GLY A 69 1.37 -2.08 -14.47
CA GLY A 69 1.29 -0.94 -15.38
C GLY A 69 0.07 -0.03 -15.19
N SER A 70 -0.69 -0.20 -14.11
CA SER A 70 -1.89 0.62 -13.84
C SER A 70 -1.63 1.72 -12.81
N GLU A 71 -2.45 2.76 -12.92
CA GLU A 71 -2.50 3.90 -11.99
C GLU A 71 -3.92 4.07 -11.44
N ARG A 72 -4.01 4.51 -10.19
CA ARG A 72 -5.26 4.97 -9.57
C ARG A 72 -5.03 6.16 -8.67
N ALA A 73 -5.95 7.13 -8.73
CA ALA A 73 -6.08 8.17 -7.71
C ALA A 73 -6.93 7.66 -6.54
N ILE A 74 -6.50 7.95 -5.31
CA ILE A 74 -7.28 7.76 -4.10
C ILE A 74 -7.46 9.09 -3.38
N SER A 75 -8.68 9.36 -2.93
CA SER A 75 -8.99 10.53 -2.12
C SER A 75 -9.17 10.10 -0.67
N LEU A 76 -8.50 10.80 0.24
CA LEU A 76 -8.72 10.65 1.67
C LEU A 76 -9.75 11.68 2.11
N ASP A 77 -10.65 11.27 3.00
CA ASP A 77 -11.65 12.17 3.57
C ASP A 77 -10.96 13.28 4.41
N PRO A 78 -11.20 14.57 4.11
CA PRO A 78 -10.55 15.68 4.80
C PRO A 78 -10.83 15.74 6.31
N GLU A 79 -12.03 15.35 6.74
CA GLU A 79 -12.38 15.32 8.17
C GLU A 79 -11.56 14.25 8.90
N SER A 80 -11.43 13.07 8.30
CA SER A 80 -10.56 12.00 8.80
C SER A 80 -9.10 12.44 8.95
N LEU A 81 -8.56 13.21 7.99
CA LEU A 81 -7.19 13.74 8.05
C LEU A 81 -6.99 14.76 9.16
N ARG A 82 -8.02 15.55 9.52
CA ARG A 82 -7.93 16.56 10.59
C ARG A 82 -7.83 15.96 11.98
N VAL A 83 -8.47 14.81 12.20
CA VAL A 83 -8.55 14.15 13.52
C VAL A 83 -7.55 13.01 13.68
N ALA A 84 -6.88 12.60 12.59
CA ALA A 84 -5.93 11.50 12.61
C ALA A 84 -4.60 11.90 13.25
N ASP A 85 -4.11 11.07 14.17
CA ASP A 85 -2.79 11.17 14.79
C ASP A 85 -1.81 10.09 14.30
N ARG A 86 -2.31 9.09 13.56
CA ARG A 86 -1.51 8.01 12.97
C ARG A 86 -2.04 7.62 11.60
N MET A 87 -1.11 7.38 10.68
CA MET A 87 -1.38 6.84 9.34
C MET A 87 -0.68 5.50 9.17
N GLU A 88 -1.38 4.51 8.61
CA GLU A 88 -0.82 3.21 8.22
C GLU A 88 -1.01 3.02 6.71
N MET A 89 0.07 2.71 6.00
CA MET A 89 0.02 2.24 4.63
C MET A 89 0.25 0.73 4.62
N THR A 90 -0.68 0.00 4.01
CA THR A 90 -0.60 -1.44 3.78
C THR A 90 -0.38 -1.70 2.31
N LEU A 91 0.63 -2.50 1.98
CA LEU A 91 0.87 -3.01 0.65
C LEU A 91 0.80 -4.53 0.67
N SER A 92 -0.04 -5.14 -0.16
CA SER A 92 -0.19 -6.60 -0.21
C SER A 92 -0.21 -7.16 -1.63
N THR A 93 0.40 -8.33 -1.83
CA THR A 93 0.28 -9.14 -3.04
C THR A 93 -0.90 -10.11 -2.90
N MET A 94 -2.13 -9.62 -3.03
CA MET A 94 -3.37 -10.42 -3.02
C MET A 94 -3.47 -11.46 -1.89
N GLY A 95 -2.95 -11.16 -0.69
CA GLY A 95 -3.04 -12.03 0.49
C GLY A 95 -1.91 -13.05 0.67
N LEU A 96 -0.87 -13.06 -0.17
CA LEU A 96 0.32 -13.90 0.05
C LEU A 96 1.39 -13.22 0.91
N VAL A 97 1.54 -11.91 0.72
CA VAL A 97 2.51 -11.07 1.43
C VAL A 97 1.84 -9.75 1.76
N GLU A 98 2.16 -9.21 2.93
CA GLU A 98 1.69 -7.91 3.38
C GLU A 98 2.83 -7.16 4.08
N VAL A 99 3.03 -5.91 3.68
CA VAL A 99 3.96 -4.97 4.29
C VAL A 99 3.13 -3.82 4.82
N ARG A 100 3.35 -3.48 6.09
CA ARG A 100 2.70 -2.35 6.75
C ARG A 100 3.76 -1.36 7.19
N ALA A 101 3.56 -0.11 6.83
CA ALA A 101 4.35 1.01 7.31
C ALA A 101 3.40 1.97 8.04
N ALA A 102 3.76 2.33 9.26
CA ALA A 102 2.96 3.23 10.09
C ALA A 102 3.78 4.44 10.51
N TRP A 103 3.14 5.60 10.49
CA TRP A 103 3.74 6.88 10.88
C TRP A 103 2.79 7.62 11.81
N THR A 104 3.35 8.27 12.83
CA THR A 104 2.63 9.24 13.64
C THR A 104 2.56 10.55 12.90
N LEU A 105 1.36 11.11 12.78
CA LEU A 105 1.12 12.44 12.24
C LEU A 105 1.33 13.44 13.39
N THR A 106 2.57 13.65 13.81
CA THR A 106 2.84 14.67 14.83
C THR A 106 2.56 16.06 14.27
N GLY A 107 1.58 16.75 14.86
CA GLY A 107 1.24 18.14 14.55
C GLY A 107 2.41 19.09 14.84
N GLY A 108 2.62 20.04 13.94
CA GLY A 108 3.32 21.30 14.23
C GLY A 108 2.41 22.30 14.94
#